data_AF-A0A944DET4-F1
#
_entry.id   AF-A0A944DET4-F1
#
_cell.length_a   1.000
_cell.length_b   1.000
_cell.length_c   1.000
_cell.angle_alpha   90.00
_cell.angle_beta   90.00
_cell.angle_gamma   90.00
#
_symmetry.space_group_name_H-M   'P 1'
#
loop_
_entity.id
_entity.type
_entity.pdbx_description
1 polymer ?
#
loop_
_entity_poly.entity_id
_entity_poly.type
_entity_poly.pdbx_seq_one_letter_code
_entity_poly.pdbx_strand_id
1 'polypeptide(L)' 'MIWQSWSDFWSMGGAAFFVWGSYGVTFALIALELVLVLRRRKQVVHRLQRLRQAMKASARRKEIHQ' A
#
# COMPACT_ATOMS: atom_id res chain seq x y z
N MET A 1 14.52 23.47 -35.03
CA MET A 1 13.51 22.49 -35.49
C MET A 1 12.84 21.94 -34.26
N ILE A 2 11.56 22.24 -34.13
CA ILE A 2 10.83 22.23 -32.87
C ILE A 2 10.20 20.85 -32.67
N TRP A 3 10.42 20.27 -31.50
CA TRP A 3 9.90 18.96 -31.10
C TRP A 3 8.37 19.06 -31.02
N GLN A 4 7.65 18.63 -32.06
CA GLN A 4 6.23 18.94 -32.23
C GLN A 4 5.29 17.90 -31.61
N SER A 5 5.76 16.77 -31.08
CA SER A 5 4.82 15.70 -30.71
C SER A 5 5.33 14.74 -29.65
N TRP A 6 4.42 14.33 -28.75
CA TRP A 6 4.58 13.15 -27.89
C TRP A 6 4.93 11.91 -28.72
N SER A 7 4.49 11.84 -29.98
CA SER A 7 4.83 10.78 -30.94
C SER A 7 6.34 10.60 -31.17
N ASP A 8 7.15 11.66 -31.11
CA ASP A 8 8.62 11.56 -31.29
C ASP A 8 9.32 10.94 -30.08
N PHE A 9 8.73 11.04 -28.88
CA PHE A 9 9.27 10.40 -27.65
C PHE A 9 9.17 8.89 -27.74
N TRP A 10 8.04 8.38 -28.21
CA TRP A 10 7.86 6.95 -28.44
C TRP A 10 8.61 6.47 -29.68
N SER A 11 8.81 7.33 -30.68
CA SER A 11 9.45 6.98 -31.95
C SER A 11 10.99 7.06 -31.93
N MET A 12 11.61 7.56 -30.86
CA MET A 12 13.06 7.43 -30.59
C MET A 12 13.47 5.99 -30.21
N GLY A 13 13.06 5.00 -31.00
CA GLY A 13 13.65 3.68 -31.23
C GLY A 13 13.96 2.71 -30.05
N GLY A 14 13.97 3.16 -28.80
CA GLY A 14 14.44 2.36 -27.66
C GLY A 14 14.49 3.10 -26.32
N ALA A 15 14.61 4.43 -26.29
CA ALA A 15 14.71 5.18 -25.04
C ALA A 15 13.39 5.22 -24.25
N ALA A 16 12.25 5.41 -24.92
CA ALA A 16 10.94 5.46 -24.27
C ALA A 16 10.58 4.14 -23.57
N PHE A 17 10.91 2.99 -24.16
CA PHE A 17 10.68 1.69 -23.54
C PHE A 17 11.45 1.54 -22.22
N PHE A 18 12.70 2.00 -22.18
CA PHE A 18 13.53 1.94 -20.98
C PHE A 18 13.03 2.89 -19.89
N VAL A 19 12.61 4.11 -20.27
CA VAL A 19 12.05 5.09 -19.34
C VAL A 19 10.73 4.58 -18.76
N TRP A 20 9.75 4.23 -19.60
CA TRP A 20 8.46 3.72 -19.14
C TRP A 20 8.59 2.40 -18.37
N GLY A 21 9.51 1.52 -18.77
CA GLY A 21 9.84 0.31 -18.02
C GLY A 21 10.40 0.63 -16.63
N SER A 22 11.36 1.55 -16.52
CA SER A 22 11.95 1.95 -15.22
C SER A 22 10.93 2.64 -14.31
N TYR A 23 10.08 3.51 -14.87
CA TYR A 23 8.96 4.12 -14.14
C TYR A 23 7.94 3.07 -13.71
N GLY A 24 7.61 2.12 -14.58
CA GLY A 24 6.71 1.01 -14.27
C GLY A 24 7.24 0.11 -13.16
N VAL A 25 8.53 -0.25 -13.19
CA VAL A 25 9.19 -1.04 -12.13
C VAL A 25 9.20 -0.27 -10.81
N THR A 26 9.55 1.01 -10.85
CA THR A 26 9.54 1.87 -9.65
C THR A 26 8.14 1.98 -9.06
N PHE A 27 7.14 2.23 -9.89
CA PHE A 27 5.73 2.29 -9.47
C PHE A 27 5.25 0.96 -8.90
N ALA A 28 5.64 -0.17 -9.51
CA ALA A 28 5.32 -1.50 -9.02
C ALA A 28 5.92 -1.78 -7.64
N LEU A 29 7.19 -1.38 -7.41
CA LEU A 29 7.83 -1.49 -6.10
C LEU A 29 7.14 -0.65 -5.03
N ILE A 30 6.78 0.60 -5.36
CA ILE A 30 6.04 1.48 -4.45
C ILE A 30 4.66 0.90 -4.13
N ALA A 31 3.93 0.43 -5.15
CA ALA A 31 2.63 -0.19 -4.97
C ALA A 31 2.72 -1.45 -4.10
N LEU A 32 3.73 -2.29 -4.32
CA LEU A 32 3.98 -3.49 -3.52
C LEU A 32 4.21 -3.14 -2.05
N GLU A 33 5.07 -2.16 -1.78
CA GLU A 33 5.36 -1.70 -0.42
C GLU A 33 4.11 -1.12 0.25
N LEU A 34 3.33 -0.33 -0.48
CA LEU A 34 2.07 0.20 0.02
C LEU A 34 1.08 -0.91 0.36
N VAL A 35 0.96 -1.93 -0.49
CA VAL A 35 0.11 -3.10 -0.23
C VAL A 35 0.60 -3.86 1.01
N LEU A 36 1.91 -4.10 1.15
CA LEU A 36 2.50 -4.76 2.32
C LEU A 36 2.21 -3.97 3.61
N VAL A 37 2.41 -2.66 3.60
CA VAL A 37 2.12 -1.77 4.73
C VAL A 37 0.63 -1.81 5.09
N LEU A 38 -0.26 -1.74 4.11
CA LEU A 38 -1.71 -1.81 4.33
C LEU A 38 -2.13 -3.16 4.91
N ARG A 39 -1.54 -4.27 4.43
CA ARG A 39 -1.79 -5.61 4.98
C ARG A 39 -1.31 -5.72 6.42
N ARG A 40 -0.14 -5.16 6.74
CA ARG A 40 0.41 -5.16 8.10
C ARG A 40 -0.45 -4.33 9.06
N ARG A 41 -0.96 -3.17 8.61
CA ARG A 41 -1.91 -2.36 9.39
C ARG A 41 -3.17 -3.15 9.75
N LYS A 42 -3.75 -3.90 8.81
CA LYS A 42 -4.93 -4.75 9.08
C LYS A 42 -4.67 -5.78 10.17
N GLN A 43 -3.49 -6.41 10.18
CA GLN A 43 -3.13 -7.42 11.20
C GLN A 43 -3.02 -6.80 12.61
N VAL A 44 -2.39 -5.63 12.72
CA VAL A 44 -2.24 -4.93 14.01
C VAL A 44 -3.58 -4.47 14.56
N VAL A 45 -4.44 -3.88 13.72
CA VAL A 45 -5.78 -3.43 14.12
C VAL A 45 -6.62 -4.61 14.61
N HIS A 46 -6.59 -5.74 13.90
CA HIS A 46 -7.36 -6.93 14.29
C HIS A 46 -6.90 -7.47 15.66
N ARG A 47 -5.59 -7.44 15.94
CA ARG A 47 -5.04 -7.86 17.23
C ARG A 47 -5.45 -6.94 18.37
N LEU A 48 -5.41 -5.62 18.15
CA LEU A 48 -5.86 -4.63 19.13
C LEU A 48 -7.36 -4.72 19.42
N GLN A 49 -8.19 -4.98 18.40
CA GLN A 49 -9.63 -5.19 18.59
C GLN A 49 -9.93 -6.39 19.48
N ARG A 50 -9.23 -7.52 19.27
CA ARG A 50 -9.38 -8.72 20.12
C ARG A 50 -9.00 -8.45 21.57
N LEU A 51 -7.89 -7.74 21.81
CA LEU A 51 -7.46 -7.37 23.16
C LEU A 51 -8.46 -6.43 23.85
N ARG A 52 -9.01 -5.44 23.13
CA ARG A 52 -10.06 -4.56 23.65
C ARG A 52 -11.32 -5.34 24.05
N GLN A 53 -11.74 -6.31 23.25
CA GLN A 53 -12.91 -7.13 23.58
C GLN A 53 -12.68 -8.02 24.79
N ALA A 54 -11.49 -8.64 24.90
CA ALA A 54 -11.12 -9.41 26.09
C ALA A 54 -11.15 -8.53 27.36
N MET A 55 -10.57 -7.33 27.32
CA MET A 55 -10.61 -6.41 28.48
C MET A 55 -12.04 -5.97 28.83
N LYS A 56 -12.90 -5.71 27.84
CA LYS A 56 -14.31 -5.38 28.08
C LYS A 56 -15.07 -6.54 28.73
N ALA A 57 -14.79 -7.78 28.33
CA ALA A 57 -15.41 -8.96 28.94
C ALA A 57 -14.95 -9.15 30.39
N SER A 58 -13.67 -8.92 30.69
CA SER A 58 -13.13 -8.97 32.06
C SER A 58 -13.72 -7.88 32.95
N ALA A 59 -13.90 -6.67 32.43
CA ALA A 59 -14.50 -5.55 33.17
C ALA A 59 -15.97 -5.83 33.50
N ARG A 60 -16.75 -6.35 32.54
CA ARG A 60 -18.16 -6.70 32.73
C ARG A 60 -18.36 -7.81 33.75
N ARG A 61 -17.44 -8.77 33.83
CA ARG A 61 -17.50 -9.86 34.82
C ARG A 61 -17.24 -9.38 36.24
N LYS A 62 -16.52 -8.27 36.42
CA LYS A 62 -16.29 -7.66 37.73
C LYS A 62 -17.53 -6.95 38.28
N GLU A 63 -18.35 -6.36 37.41
CA GLU A 63 -19.63 -5.73 37.78
C GLU A 63 -20.71 -6.74 38.16
N ILE A 64 -20.71 -7.95 37.59
CA ILE A 64 -21.76 -8.97 37.86
C ILE A 64 -21.50 -9.75 39.17
N HIS A 65 -20.32 -9.59 39.78
CA HIS A 65 -19.93 -10.29 41.00
C HIS A 65 -19.70 -9.37 42.22
N GLN A 66 -19.95 -8.07 42.07
CA GLN A 66 -20.19 -7.14 43.18
C GLN A 66 -21.68 -6.95 43.38
#